data_AF-A0A7Y8LRV2-F1
#
_entry.id   AF-A0A7Y8LRV2-F1
#
_cell.length_a   1.000
_cell.length_b   1.000
_cell.length_c   1.000
_cell.angle_alpha   90.00
_cell.angle_beta   90.00
_cell.angle_gamma   90.00
#
_symmetry.space_group_name_H-M   'P 1'
#
loop_
_entity.id
_entity.type
_entity.pdbx_description
1 polymer ?
#
loop_
_entity_poly.entity_id
_entity_poly.type
_entity_poly.pdbx_seq_one_letter_code
_entity_poly.pdbx_strand_id
1 'polypeptide(L)' 'MKETITIRLPANLQKELNNVVKADRTSRSEIVREAVSRYLALRRFQQIRKKVLPFAEAQGLLTDEDVFKAIS' A
#
# COMPACT_ATOMS: atom_id res chain seq x y z
N MET A 1 10.09 3.35 -19.55
CA MET A 1 9.19 4.22 -20.36
C MET A 1 8.50 5.17 -19.41
N LYS A 2 8.45 6.49 -19.70
CA LYS A 2 7.70 7.45 -18.87
C LYS A 2 6.32 7.61 -19.48
N GLU A 3 5.33 6.96 -18.88
CA GLU A 3 3.93 7.13 -19.23
C GLU A 3 3.33 8.24 -18.37
N THR A 4 2.69 9.22 -19.00
CA THR A 4 2.03 10.33 -18.32
C THR A 4 0.57 9.97 -18.08
N ILE A 5 0.10 10.11 -16.85
CA ILE A 5 -1.29 9.86 -16.48
C ILE A 5 -1.92 11.19 -16.06
N THR A 6 -3.03 11.55 -16.69
CA THR A 6 -3.85 12.71 -16.30
C THR A 6 -5.04 12.21 -15.49
N ILE A 7 -5.14 12.63 -14.23
CA ILE A 7 -6.22 12.23 -13.32
C ILE A 7 -7.01 13.45 -12.84
N ARG A 8 -8.32 13.27 -12.67
CA ARG A 8 -9.16 14.27 -12.00
C ARG A 8 -9.07 14.07 -10.50
N LEU A 9 -8.71 15.14 -9.79
CA LEU A 9 -8.63 15.17 -8.34
C LEU A 9 -9.60 16.21 -7.80
N PRO A 10 -10.40 15.91 -6.76
CA PRO A 10 -11.25 16.90 -6.13
C PRO A 10 -10.40 18.01 -5.49
N ALA A 11 -10.96 19.21 -5.40
CA ALA A 11 -10.20 20.42 -5.05
C ALA A 11 -9.58 20.36 -3.64
N ASN A 12 -10.25 19.72 -2.69
CA ASN A 12 -9.74 19.47 -1.35
C ASN A 12 -8.46 18.62 -1.38
N LEU A 13 -8.47 17.53 -2.15
CA LEU A 13 -7.33 16.61 -2.23
C LEU A 13 -6.14 17.27 -2.95
N GLN A 14 -6.39 18.11 -3.95
CA GLN A 14 -5.34 18.91 -4.57
C GLN A 14 -4.68 19.87 -3.57
N LYS A 15 -5.48 20.49 -2.69
CA LYS A 15 -4.97 21.40 -1.66
C LYS A 15 -4.11 20.66 -0.64
N GLU A 16 -4.57 19.51 -0.16
CA GLU A 16 -3.80 18.66 0.75
C GLU A 16 -2.49 18.18 0.11
N LEU A 17 -2.54 17.67 -1.12
CA LEU A 17 -1.35 17.25 -1.85
C LEU A 17 -0.32 18.38 -1.98
N ASN A 18 -0.78 19.60 -2.28
CA ASN A 18 0.10 20.76 -2.37
C ASN A 18 0.74 21.14 -1.04
N ASN A 19 0.05 20.97 0.08
CA ASN A 19 0.60 21.24 1.40
C ASN A 19 1.70 20.23 1.76
N VAL A 20 1.48 18.95 1.47
CA VAL A 20 2.47 17.88 1.71
C VAL A 20 3.70 18.08 0.85
N VAL A 21 3.54 18.35 -0.46
CA VAL A 21 4.66 18.66 -1.37
C VAL A 21 5.53 19.81 -0.82
N LYS A 22 4.89 20.87 -0.31
CA LYS A 22 5.62 22.02 0.26
C LYS A 22 6.36 21.66 1.55
N ALA A 23 5.75 20.88 2.42
CA ALA A 23 6.34 20.46 3.69
C ALA A 23 7.55 19.53 3.46
N ASP A 24 7.38 18.53 2.59
CA ASP A 24 8.37 17.46 2.38
C ASP A 24 9.44 17.84 1.35
N ARG A 25 9.30 19.00 0.67
CA ARG A 25 10.15 19.46 -0.44
C ARG A 25 10.27 18.41 -1.57
N THR A 26 9.21 17.65 -1.80
CA THR A 26 9.11 16.61 -2.83
C THR A 26 8.25 17.09 -4.02
N SER A 27 8.14 16.27 -5.06
CA SER A 27 7.28 16.59 -6.21
C SER A 27 5.90 15.92 -6.11
N ARG A 28 4.87 16.53 -6.70
CA ARG A 28 3.51 15.93 -6.78
C ARG A 28 3.55 14.52 -7.39
N SER A 29 4.34 14.34 -8.44
CA SER A 29 4.46 13.08 -9.17
C SER A 29 5.18 12.00 -8.36
N GLU A 30 6.10 12.38 -7.47
CA GLU A 30 6.74 11.47 -6.53
C GLU A 30 5.78 10.96 -5.46
N ILE A 31 5.06 11.86 -4.79
CA ILE A 31 4.05 11.48 -3.80
C ILE A 31 2.97 10.58 -4.42
N VAL A 32 2.46 10.96 -5.60
CA VAL A 32 1.44 10.17 -6.29
C VAL A 32 1.98 8.78 -6.67
N ARG A 33 3.22 8.70 -7.18
CA ARG A 33 3.85 7.42 -7.52
C ARG A 33 4.01 6.54 -6.28
N GLU A 34 4.46 7.12 -5.18
CA GLU A 34 4.61 6.40 -3.92
C GLU A 34 3.26 5.91 -3.39
N ALA A 35 2.24 6.77 -3.36
CA ALA A 35 0.89 6.41 -2.91
C ALA A 35 0.30 5.27 -3.75
N VAL A 36 0.43 5.34 -5.09
CA VAL A 36 -0.03 4.28 -5.99
C VAL A 36 0.74 2.98 -5.75
N SER A 37 2.07 3.06 -5.61
CA SER A 37 2.90 1.89 -5.34
C SER A 37 2.50 1.19 -4.03
N ARG A 38 2.37 1.94 -2.94
CA ARG A 38 1.92 1.44 -1.63
C ARG A 38 0.52 0.83 -1.70
N TYR A 39 -0.41 1.50 -2.38
CA TYR A 39 -1.77 0.99 -2.56
C TYR A 39 -1.80 -0.35 -3.31
N LEU A 40 -1.04 -0.47 -4.40
CA LEU A 40 -0.94 -1.71 -5.17
C LEU A 40 -0.28 -2.83 -4.36
N ALA A 41 0.76 -2.52 -3.58
CA ALA A 41 1.41 -3.48 -2.71
C ALA A 41 0.44 -4.03 -1.64
N LEU A 42 -0.30 -3.15 -0.96
CA LEU A 42 -1.33 -3.54 0.01
C LEU A 42 -2.42 -4.39 -0.64
N ARG A 43 -2.88 -4.03 -1.83
CA ARG A 43 -3.91 -4.79 -2.56
C ARG A 43 -3.42 -6.20 -2.92
N ARG A 44 -2.16 -6.32 -3.38
CA ARG A 44 -1.53 -7.62 -3.67
C ARG A 44 -1.39 -8.46 -2.40
N PHE A 45 -0.91 -7.87 -1.31
CA PHE A 45 -0.80 -8.55 -0.02
C PHE A 45 -2.17 -9.09 0.44
N GLN A 46 -3.22 -8.26 0.41
CA GLN A 46 -4.57 -8.69 0.78
C GLN A 46 -5.09 -9.83 -0.10
N GLN A 47 -4.80 -9.81 -1.40
CA GLN A 47 -5.18 -10.90 -2.31
C GLN A 47 -4.48 -12.20 -1.96
N ILE A 48 -3.18 -12.16 -1.67
CA ILE A 48 -2.40 -13.34 -1.28
C ILE A 48 -2.91 -13.86 0.08
N ARG A 49 -3.06 -12.96 1.07
CA ARG A 49 -3.58 -13.32 2.39
C ARG A 49 -4.92 -14.03 2.30
N LYS A 50 -5.88 -13.54 1.49
CA LYS A 50 -7.18 -14.22 1.30
C LYS A 50 -7.06 -15.65 0.78
N LYS A 51 -6.04 -15.95 -0.03
CA LYS A 51 -5.81 -17.30 -0.55
C LYS A 51 -5.14 -18.20 0.48
N VAL A 52 -4.20 -17.66 1.26
CA VAL A 52 -3.36 -18.42 2.19
C VAL A 52 -4.06 -18.63 3.55
N LEU A 53 -4.85 -17.65 4.00
CA LEU A 53 -5.46 -17.63 5.33
C LEU A 53 -6.23 -18.92 5.68
N PRO A 54 -7.09 -19.49 4.81
CA PRO A 54 -7.81 -20.72 5.16
C PRO A 54 -6.88 -21.91 5.47
N PHE A 55 -5.74 -21.99 4.79
CA PHE A 55 -4.76 -23.05 5.01
C PHE A 55 -3.93 -22.80 6.28
N ALA A 56 -3.58 -21.54 6.52
CA ALA A 56 -2.86 -21.12 7.73
C ALA A 56 -3.72 -21.31 8.99
N GLU A 57 -5.01 -20.95 8.94
CA GLU A 57 -5.97 -21.14 10.04
C GLU A 57 -6.15 -22.62 10.37
N ALA A 58 -6.24 -23.50 9.36
CA ALA A 58 -6.30 -24.96 9.57
C ALA A 58 -5.04 -25.53 10.26
N GLN A 59 -3.92 -24.82 10.18
CA GLN A 59 -2.65 -25.16 10.84
C GLN A 59 -2.43 -24.39 12.16
N GLY A 60 -3.40 -23.58 12.60
CA GLY A 60 -3.29 -22.77 13.82
C GLY A 60 -2.38 -21.54 13.69
N LEU A 61 -2.04 -21.12 12.47
CA LEU A 61 -1.16 -19.97 12.20
C LEU A 61 -1.99 -18.71 11.92
N LEU A 62 -2.38 -17.98 12.97
CA LEU A 62 -3.15 -16.72 12.84
C LEU A 62 -2.31 -15.47 13.09
N THR A 63 -1.37 -15.57 14.02
CA THR A 63 -0.55 -14.46 14.49
C THR A 63 0.91 -14.66 14.15
N ASP A 64 1.68 -13.56 14.19
CA ASP A 64 3.12 -13.61 13.99
C ASP A 64 3.78 -14.51 15.06
N GLU A 65 3.26 -14.53 16.30
CA GLU A 65 3.74 -15.42 17.37
C GLU A 65 3.55 -16.91 17.03
N ASP A 66 2.43 -17.29 16.42
CA ASP A 66 2.18 -18.67 16.00
C ASP A 66 3.19 -19.10 14.93
N VAL A 67 3.51 -18.19 14.00
CA VAL A 67 4.53 -18.43 12.98
C VAL A 67 5.91 -18.58 13.62
N PHE A 68 6.30 -17.69 14.53
CA PHE A 68 7.60 -17.78 15.22
C PHE A 68 7.77 -19.09 15.98
N LYS A 69 6.74 -19.53 16.71
CA LYS A 69 6.74 -20.81 17.44
C LYS A 69 6.85 -22.03 16.51
N ALA A 70 6.35 -21.93 15.28
CA ALA A 70 6.40 -23.03 14.32
C ALA A 70 7.75 -23.19 13.60
N ILE A 71 8.57 -22.13 13.55
CA ILE A 71 9.85 -22.12 12.81
C ILE A 71 11.10 -21.97 13.68
N SER A 72 10.94 -21.73 15.00
CA SER A 72 12.04 -21.61 15.98
C SER A 72 12.05 -22.81 16.90
#